data_AF-A0A821YZG6-F1
#
_entry.id   AF-A0A821YZG6-F1
#
_cell.length_a   1.000
_cell.length_b   1.000
_cell.length_c   1.000
_cell.angle_alpha   90.00
_cell.angle_beta   90.00
_cell.angle_gamma   90.00
#
_symmetry.space_group_name_H-M   'P 1'
#
loop_
_entity.id
_entity.type
_entity.pdbx_description
1 polymer ?
#
loop_
_entity_poly.entity_id
_entity_poly.type
_entity_poly.pdbx_seq_one_letter_code
_entity_poly.pdbx_strand_id
1 'polypeptide(L)' 'MERWIPYGPQAKRRTLVQRAAAPLPYPAPRNVIIQYEQAPARIVRNFQRLGVTAASPSAYVQTYGL' A
#
# COMPACT_ATOMS: atom_id res chain seq x y z
N MET A 1 10.54 5.97 -27.69
CA MET A 1 11.79 6.71 -27.43
C MET A 1 11.69 8.03 -28.17
N GLU A 2 11.79 9.15 -27.46
CA GLU A 2 11.87 10.47 -28.10
C GLU A 2 13.28 10.65 -28.66
N ARG A 3 13.40 10.91 -29.96
CA ARG A 3 14.68 11.08 -30.64
C ARG A 3 14.84 12.55 -31.02
N TRP A 4 15.71 13.25 -30.31
CA TRP A 4 16.01 14.65 -30.56
C TRP A 4 17.02 14.75 -31.72
N ILE A 5 16.68 15.50 -32.78
CA ILE A 5 17.54 15.73 -33.95
C ILE A 5 18.51 16.90 -33.61
N PRO A 6 19.81 16.83 -33.98
CA PRO A 6 20.79 17.85 -33.58
C PRO A 6 20.47 19.25 -34.13
N TYR A 7 20.80 20.24 -33.31
CA TYR A 7 20.41 21.64 -33.39
C TYR A 7 20.78 22.33 -34.71
N GLY A 8 19.78 22.61 -35.54
CA GLY A 8 19.87 23.52 -36.70
C GLY A 8 18.99 24.77 -36.51
N PRO A 9 19.19 25.83 -37.32
CA PRO A 9 18.62 27.17 -37.10
C PRO A 9 17.15 27.32 -37.55
N GLN A 10 16.28 26.33 -37.32
CA GLN A 10 14.87 26.39 -37.72
C GLN A 10 13.91 26.60 -36.53
N ALA A 11 13.08 27.64 -36.60
CA ALA A 11 12.17 28.07 -35.53
C ALA A 11 10.92 27.19 -35.34
N LYS A 12 10.49 26.42 -36.36
CA LYS A 12 9.34 25.52 -36.27
C LYS A 12 9.79 24.05 -36.27
N ARG A 13 9.82 23.48 -35.06
CA ARG A 13 10.16 22.08 -34.79
C ARG A 13 9.02 21.17 -35.26
N ARG A 14 9.32 20.12 -36.01
CA ARG A 14 8.39 19.00 -36.24
C ARG A 14 8.86 17.82 -35.39
N THR A 15 8.15 17.56 -34.29
CA THR A 15 8.42 16.39 -33.44
C THR A 15 7.84 15.16 -34.10
N LEU A 16 8.68 14.17 -34.44
CA LEU A 16 8.22 12.87 -34.90
C LEU A 16 7.87 12.01 -33.68
N VAL A 17 6.58 11.84 -33.40
CA VAL A 17 6.11 10.96 -32.34
C VAL A 17 5.90 9.56 -32.92
N GLN A 18 6.78 8.62 -32.58
CA GLN A 18 6.54 7.21 -32.85
C GLN A 18 5.56 6.68 -31.81
N ARG A 19 4.31 6.45 -32.22
CA ARG A 19 3.31 5.78 -31.38
C ARG A 19 3.76 4.35 -31.13
N ALA A 20 3.57 3.88 -29.89
CA ALA A 20 3.86 2.49 -29.54
C ALA A 20 3.02 1.55 -30.43
N ALA A 21 3.59 0.41 -30.81
CA ALA A 21 2.85 -0.62 -31.51
C ALA A 21 1.68 -1.12 -30.66
N ALA A 22 0.58 -1.49 -31.31
CA ALA A 22 -0.58 -2.06 -30.62
C ALA A 22 -0.16 -3.32 -29.83
N PRO A 23 -0.84 -3.63 -28.71
CA PRO A 23 -0.59 -4.87 -27.98
C PRO A 23 -0.73 -6.07 -28.92
N LEU A 24 0.29 -6.92 -28.97
CA LEU A 24 0.24 -8.16 -29.74
C LEU A 24 -0.81 -9.10 -29.11
N PRO A 25 -1.76 -9.64 -29.88
CA PRO A 25 -2.61 -10.70 -29.38
C PRO A 25 -1.76 -11.95 -29.17
N TYR A 26 -1.72 -12.46 -27.95
CA TYR A 26 -1.06 -13.72 -27.63
C TYR A 26 -2.09 -14.86 -27.72
N PRO A 27 -2.06 -15.70 -28.77
CA PRO A 27 -3.07 -16.74 -28.98
C PRO A 27 -3.00 -17.88 -27.97
N ALA A 28 -1.86 -18.03 -27.27
CA ALA A 28 -1.68 -19.01 -26.21
C ALA A 28 -0.80 -18.41 -25.09
N PRO A 29 -1.38 -18.06 -23.92
CA PRO A 29 -0.58 -17.60 -22.79
C PRO A 29 0.27 -18.77 -22.27
N ARG A 30 1.60 -18.67 -22.43
CA ARG A 30 2.55 -19.66 -21.89
C ARG A 30 2.61 -19.64 -20.35
N ASN A 31 2.18 -18.54 -19.74
CA ASN A 31 2.29 -18.29 -18.31
C ASN A 31 0.88 -18.17 -17.71
N VAL A 32 0.54 -19.07 -16.80
CA VAL A 32 -0.68 -19.00 -16.00
C VAL A 32 -0.34 -18.28 -14.70
N ILE A 33 -1.02 -17.17 -14.42
CA ILE A 33 -0.90 -16.47 -13.13
C ILE A 33 -1.91 -17.13 -12.17
N ILE A 34 -1.42 -17.92 -11.23
CA ILE A 34 -2.25 -18.52 -10.18
C ILE A 34 -2.34 -17.51 -9.03
N GLN A 35 -3.54 -16.98 -8.81
CA GLN A 35 -3.83 -16.11 -7.68
C GLN A 35 -4.57 -16.91 -6.61
N TYR A 36 -3.93 -17.08 -5.45
CA TYR A 36 -4.55 -17.72 -4.30
C TYR A 36 -5.32 -16.66 -3.49
N GLU A 37 -6.57 -16.96 -3.15
CA GLU A 37 -7.34 -16.12 -2.24
C GLU A 37 -6.81 -16.28 -0.81
N GLN A 38 -6.71 -15.17 -0.08
CA GLN A 38 -6.32 -15.21 1.34
C GLN A 38 -7.50 -15.66 2.20
N ALA A 39 -7.25 -16.60 3.11
CA ALA A 39 -8.24 -17.00 4.09
C ALA A 39 -8.61 -15.81 5.01
N PRO A 40 -9.90 -15.61 5.33
CA PRO A 40 -10.32 -14.54 6.20
C PRO A 40 -9.79 -14.77 7.63
N ALA A 41 -8.93 -13.86 8.11
CA ALA A 41 -8.42 -13.90 9.48
C ALA A 41 -9.40 -13.20 10.44
N ARG A 42 -9.84 -13.91 11.49
CA ARG A 42 -10.65 -13.34 12.57
C ARG A 42 -9.74 -12.76 13.65
N ILE A 43 -9.62 -11.44 13.71
CA ILE A 43 -8.87 -10.75 14.76
C ILE A 43 -9.78 -10.56 15.98
N VAL A 44 -9.52 -11.27 17.08
CA VAL A 44 -10.20 -11.08 18.36
C VAL A 44 -9.29 -10.26 19.28
N ARG A 45 -9.68 -9.01 19.56
CA ARG A 45 -8.96 -8.14 20.49
C ARG A 45 -9.50 -8.35 21.91
N ASN A 46 -8.77 -9.07 22.74
CA ASN A 46 -9.06 -9.18 24.16
C ASN A 46 -8.31 -8.10 24.93
N PHE A 47 -9.05 -7.10 25.42
CA PHE A 47 -8.51 -6.10 26.33
C PHE A 47 -8.73 -6.55 27.77
N GLN A 48 -7.70 -7.15 28.37
CA GLN A 48 -7.72 -7.45 29.80
C GLN A 48 -7.41 -6.16 30.57
N ARG A 49 -8.31 -5.75 31.48
CA ARG A 49 -8.03 -4.66 32.42
C ARG A 49 -7.10 -5.18 33.52
N LEU A 50 -5.80 -5.16 33.24
CA LEU A 50 -4.78 -5.46 34.24
C LEU A 50 -4.54 -4.22 35.11
N GLY A 51 -4.87 -4.32 36.39
CA GLY A 51 -4.29 -3.45 37.42
C GLY A 51 -5.01 -2.14 37.76
N VAL A 52 -6.23 -1.89 37.26
CA VAL A 52 -7.01 -0.72 37.70
C VAL A 52 -8.18 -1.17 38.58
N THR A 53 -7.95 -1.21 39.89
CA THR A 53 -8.99 -1.34 40.90
C THR A 53 -9.46 0.06 41.31
N ALA A 54 -10.75 0.35 41.12
CA ALA A 54 -11.35 1.54 41.68
C ALA A 54 -11.47 1.35 43.20
N ALA A 55 -10.69 2.09 43.98
CA ALA A 55 -10.78 2.12 45.44
C ALA A 55 -11.38 3.46 45.88
N SER A 56 -12.16 3.45 46.97
CA SER A 56 -12.55 4.70 47.60
C SER A 56 -11.30 5.37 48.21
N PRO A 57 -11.18 6.71 48.15
CA PRO A 57 -10.02 7.41 48.69
C PRO A 57 -9.76 7.09 50.17
N SER A 58 -10.83 6.92 50.95
CA SER A 58 -10.76 6.55 52.36
C SER A 58 -10.20 5.15 52.58
N ALA A 59 -10.62 4.15 51.80
CA ALA A 59 -10.12 2.78 51.92
C ALA A 59 -8.65 2.65 51.51
N TYR A 60 -8.21 3.46 50.54
CA TYR A 60 -6.81 3.49 50.11
C TYR A 60 -5.90 4.05 51.21
N VAL A 61 -6.27 5.19 51.80
CA VAL A 61 -5.51 5.84 52.89
C VAL A 61 -5.48 4.96 54.14
N GLN A 62 -6.57 4.26 54.47
CA GLN A 62 -6.58 3.34 55.62
C GLN A 62 -5.64 2.14 55.43
N THR A 63 -5.47 1.68 54.19
CA THR A 63 -4.68 0.47 53.90
C THR A 63 -3.20 0.78 53.66
N TYR A 64 -2.89 1.95 53.09
CA TYR A 64 -1.53 2.30 52.64
C TYR A 64 -1.03 3.66 53.15
N GLY A 65 -1.83 4.40 53.92
CA GLY A 65 -1.41 5.62 54.59
C GLY A 65 -0.65 5.30 55.87
N LEU A 66 0.51 5.95 56.04
CA LEU A 66 1.31 5.95 57.27
C LEU A 66 0.55 6.59 58.44
#